data_AF-A0A8C4Q9D2-F1
#
_entry.id   AF-A0A8C4Q9D2-F1
#
_cell.length_a   1.000
_cell.length_b   1.000
_cell.length_c   1.000
_cell.angle_alpha   90.00
_cell.angle_beta   90.00
_cell.angle_gamma   90.00
#
_symmetry.space_group_name_H-M   'P 1'
#
loop_
_entity.id
_entity.type
_entity.pdbx_description
1 polymer ?
#
loop_
_entity_poly.entity_id
_entity_poly.type
_entity_poly.pdbx_seq_one_letter_code
_entity_poly.pdbx_strand_id
1 'polypeptide(L)'
;NRLRQNFTSMIRQRRMQKEKLMNDFSSVLNSFQATQRRAAQKERETVARARAASRHPVSFLFIFIKQQESGITEQDLELIKEREVAIEQLEADIVDVNQIFKDLGTMIHDQGDIIDSIEANVESAEVYVQQGTQQLSKAAKHQVASRKKICILVLVLSVIATILGIIIWQTTKS
;
A
#
# COMPACT_ATOMS: atom_id res chain seq x y z
N ASN A 1 -13.62 -22.83 -6.34
CA ASN A 1 -12.20 -23.04 -6.74
C ASN A 1 -11.67 -22.17 -7.88
N ARG A 2 -12.33 -21.97 -9.03
CA ARG A 2 -11.81 -21.06 -10.09
C ARG A 2 -11.83 -19.57 -9.73
N LEU A 3 -12.88 -19.13 -9.04
CA LEU A 3 -13.01 -17.75 -8.55
C LEU A 3 -11.88 -17.36 -7.59
N ARG A 4 -11.52 -18.25 -6.64
CA ARG A 4 -10.37 -18.09 -5.74
C ARG A 4 -9.07 -17.93 -6.53
N GLN A 5 -8.80 -18.83 -7.46
CA GLN A 5 -7.58 -18.75 -8.28
C GLN A 5 -7.50 -17.45 -9.08
N ASN A 6 -8.62 -16.97 -9.62
CA ASN A 6 -8.67 -15.69 -10.34
C ASN A 6 -8.50 -14.48 -9.42
N PHE A 7 -9.00 -14.53 -8.19
CA PHE A 7 -8.89 -13.43 -7.25
C PHE A 7 -7.48 -13.34 -6.65
N THR A 8 -6.91 -14.46 -6.21
CA THR A 8 -5.52 -14.54 -5.73
C THR A 8 -4.54 -14.16 -6.84
N SER A 9 -4.77 -14.58 -8.09
CA SER A 9 -3.92 -14.16 -9.21
C SER A 9 -4.01 -12.67 -9.51
N MET A 10 -5.21 -12.07 -9.43
CA MET A 10 -5.39 -10.61 -9.58
C MET A 10 -4.66 -9.82 -8.49
N ILE A 11 -4.77 -10.24 -7.22
CA ILE A 11 -4.08 -9.59 -6.10
C ILE A 11 -2.56 -9.66 -6.32
N ARG A 12 -2.05 -10.83 -6.67
CA ARG A 12 -0.63 -11.03 -6.95
C ARG A 12 -0.17 -10.19 -8.15
N GLN A 13 -0.96 -10.10 -9.21
CA GLN A 13 -0.67 -9.25 -10.36
C GLN A 13 -0.61 -7.77 -9.98
N ARG A 14 -1.57 -7.26 -9.19
CA ARG A 14 -1.55 -5.87 -8.72
C ARG A 14 -0.34 -5.59 -7.82
N ARG A 15 0.03 -6.52 -6.95
CA ARG A 15 1.24 -6.41 -6.10
C ARG A 15 2.50 -6.30 -6.96
N MET A 16 2.66 -7.21 -7.93
CA MET A 16 3.81 -7.18 -8.85
C MET A 16 3.86 -5.91 -9.71
N GLN A 17 2.70 -5.41 -10.18
CA GLN A 17 2.64 -4.16 -10.95
C GLN A 17 3.05 -2.95 -10.11
N LYS A 18 2.57 -2.88 -8.87
CA LYS A 18 2.95 -1.82 -7.93
C LYS A 18 4.45 -1.84 -7.63
N GLU A 19 4.99 -3.02 -7.35
CA GLU A 19 6.42 -3.22 -7.06
C GLU A 19 7.30 -2.85 -8.26
N LYS A 20 6.89 -3.23 -9.48
CA LYS A 20 7.59 -2.85 -10.70
C LYS A 20 7.61 -1.34 -10.92
N LEU A 21 6.45 -0.69 -10.85
CA LEU A 21 6.35 0.77 -11.00
C LEU A 21 7.23 1.51 -9.99
N MET A 22 7.29 0.98 -8.77
CA MET A 22 8.10 1.52 -7.70
C MET A 22 9.60 1.40 -7.98
N ASN A 23 10.05 0.24 -8.44
CA ASN A 23 11.45 0.01 -8.82
C ASN A 23 11.86 0.93 -9.99
N ASP A 24 10.97 1.09 -10.96
CA ASP A 24 11.18 2.01 -12.09
C ASP A 24 11.28 3.46 -11.59
N PHE A 25 10.38 3.89 -10.72
CA PHE A 25 10.40 5.24 -10.13
C PHE A 25 11.66 5.48 -9.28
N SER A 26 12.07 4.51 -8.46
CA SER A 26 13.30 4.54 -7.67
C SER A 26 14.54 4.70 -8.55
N SER A 27 14.61 3.96 -9.66
CA SER A 27 15.70 4.07 -10.63
C SER A 27 15.79 5.46 -11.27
N VAL A 28 14.63 6.02 -11.68
CA VAL A 28 14.55 7.37 -12.24
C VAL A 28 14.97 8.41 -11.21
N LEU A 29 14.48 8.33 -9.98
CA LEU A 29 14.84 9.26 -8.90
C LEU A 29 16.33 9.21 -8.57
N ASN A 30 16.92 8.01 -8.47
CA ASN A 30 18.37 7.87 -8.25
C ASN A 30 19.18 8.53 -9.37
N SER A 31 18.75 8.37 -10.62
CA SER A 31 19.39 8.99 -11.79
C SER A 31 19.24 10.51 -11.76
N PHE A 32 18.06 11.01 -11.38
CA PHE A 32 17.79 12.44 -11.22
C PHE A 32 18.65 13.05 -10.10
N GLN A 33 18.71 12.40 -8.94
CA GLN A 33 19.53 12.86 -7.81
C GLN A 33 21.03 12.87 -8.16
N ALA A 34 21.52 11.84 -8.86
CA ALA A 34 22.91 11.82 -9.35
C ALA A 34 23.20 12.98 -10.31
N THR A 35 22.22 13.35 -11.14
CA THR A 35 22.33 14.46 -12.09
C THR A 35 22.31 15.80 -11.36
N GLN A 36 21.38 16.02 -10.41
CA GLN A 36 21.35 17.21 -9.57
C GLN A 36 22.65 17.40 -8.77
N ARG A 37 23.19 16.34 -8.15
CA ARG A 37 24.47 16.41 -7.43
C ARG A 37 25.63 16.82 -8.33
N ARG A 38 25.69 16.27 -9.55
CA ARG A 38 26.69 16.68 -10.54
C ARG A 38 26.53 18.14 -10.96
N ALA A 39 25.30 18.61 -11.15
CA ALA A 39 25.02 20.01 -11.46
C ALA A 39 25.44 20.94 -10.31
N ALA A 40 25.08 20.59 -9.07
CA ALA A 40 25.45 21.32 -7.86
C ALA A 40 26.97 21.42 -7.70
N GLN A 41 27.68 20.30 -7.91
CA GLN A 41 29.14 20.27 -7.81
C GLN A 41 29.79 21.15 -8.89
N LYS A 42 29.26 21.11 -10.13
CA LYS A 42 29.77 21.93 -11.23
C LYS A 42 29.55 23.42 -10.99
N GLU A 43 28.39 23.83 -10.48
CA GLU A 43 28.12 25.23 -10.08
C GLU A 43 29.00 25.66 -8.89
N ARG A 44 29.24 24.76 -7.92
CA ARG A 44 30.19 25.04 -6.81
C ARG A 44 31.61 25.27 -7.31
N GLU A 45 32.09 24.44 -8.23
CA GLU A 45 33.44 24.55 -8.78
C GLU A 45 33.62 25.85 -9.58
N THR A 46 32.60 26.29 -10.34
CA THR A 46 32.65 27.57 -11.08
C THR A 46 32.66 28.76 -10.12
N VAL A 47 31.83 28.76 -9.07
CA VAL A 47 31.81 29.81 -8.04
C VAL A 47 33.13 29.84 -7.25
N ALA A 48 33.65 28.69 -6.84
CA ALA A 48 34.92 28.59 -6.13
C ALA A 48 36.09 29.11 -6.99
N ARG A 49 36.08 28.82 -8.30
CA ARG A 49 37.08 29.33 -9.25
C ARG A 49 36.98 30.83 -9.45
N ALA A 50 35.77 31.39 -9.56
CA ALA A 50 35.55 32.83 -9.64
C ALA A 50 36.01 33.56 -8.37
N ARG A 51 35.72 33.00 -7.19
CA ARG A 51 36.23 33.51 -5.89
C ARG A 51 37.76 33.41 -5.75
N ALA A 52 38.38 32.35 -6.25
CA ALA A 52 39.84 32.22 -6.20
C ALA A 52 40.52 33.24 -7.13
N ALA A 53 39.94 33.49 -8.31
CA ALA A 53 40.42 34.49 -9.26
C ALA A 53 40.38 35.92 -8.69
N SER A 54 39.42 36.24 -7.81
CA SER A 54 39.32 37.54 -7.14
C SER A 54 40.23 37.71 -5.91
N ARG A 55 40.84 36.63 -5.40
CA ARG A 55 41.66 36.64 -4.16
C ARG A 55 43.18 36.80 -4.39
N HIS A 56 43.67 36.78 -5.62
CA HIS A 56 45.10 36.86 -5.93
C HIS A 56 45.54 38.28 -6.38
N PRO A 57 46.52 38.91 -5.70
CA PRO A 57 47.02 40.24 -6.08
C PRO A 57 47.69 40.28 -7.45
N VAL A 58 48.28 39.17 -7.91
CA VAL A 58 48.90 39.05 -9.25
C VAL A 58 47.84 38.87 -10.35
N SER A 59 46.72 38.23 -10.02
CA SER A 59 45.53 38.18 -10.89
C SER A 59 44.89 39.56 -10.99
N PHE A 60 44.86 40.32 -9.89
CA PHE A 60 44.46 41.73 -9.88
C PHE A 60 45.29 42.57 -10.86
N LEU A 61 46.62 42.42 -10.90
CA LEU A 61 47.45 43.12 -11.90
C LEU A 61 47.12 42.68 -13.34
N PHE A 62 46.82 41.41 -13.55
CA PHE A 62 46.40 40.86 -14.85
C PHE A 62 44.99 41.36 -15.27
N ILE A 63 44.09 41.52 -14.31
CA ILE A 63 42.74 42.11 -14.45
C ILE A 63 42.85 43.62 -14.74
N PHE A 64 43.74 44.34 -14.04
CA PHE A 64 44.07 45.74 -14.31
C PHE A 64 44.66 45.96 -15.71
N ILE A 65 45.47 45.02 -16.23
CA ILE A 65 46.01 45.07 -17.60
C ILE A 65 44.93 44.70 -18.63
N LYS A 66 43.94 43.86 -18.28
CA LYS A 66 42.76 43.57 -19.12
C LYS A 66 41.64 44.63 -19.04
N GLN A 67 41.75 45.58 -18.11
CA GLN A 67 40.81 46.69 -17.86
C GLN A 67 40.71 47.69 -19.03
N GLN A 68 41.45 47.48 -20.12
CA GLN A 68 41.29 48.29 -21.32
C GLN A 68 40.06 47.90 -22.17
N GLU A 69 39.30 46.84 -21.83
CA GLU A 69 38.04 46.57 -22.54
C GLU A 69 36.82 46.11 -21.72
N SER A 70 36.93 45.54 -20.51
CA SER A 70 35.76 45.30 -19.63
C SER A 70 36.20 44.97 -18.21
N GLY A 71 35.86 45.81 -17.24
CA GLY A 71 36.23 45.64 -15.84
C GLY A 71 35.43 44.54 -15.15
N ILE A 72 36.05 43.86 -14.18
CA ILE A 72 35.30 43.09 -13.20
C ILE A 72 34.46 44.09 -12.41
N THR A 73 33.15 44.05 -12.65
CA THR A 73 32.19 45.09 -12.24
C THR A 73 31.46 44.62 -10.97
N GLU A 74 30.85 45.53 -10.22
CA GLU A 74 29.92 45.21 -9.11
C GLU A 74 28.88 44.14 -9.49
N GLN A 75 28.52 44.11 -10.78
CA GLN A 75 27.73 43.08 -11.46
C GLN A 75 28.27 41.65 -11.32
N ASP A 76 29.59 41.43 -11.36
CA ASP A 76 30.19 40.08 -11.20
C ASP A 76 30.06 39.56 -9.76
N LEU A 77 30.12 40.47 -8.78
CA LEU A 77 29.92 40.12 -7.37
C LEU A 77 28.46 39.77 -7.07
N GLU A 78 27.53 40.49 -7.71
CA GLU A 78 26.10 40.21 -7.66
C GLU A 78 25.76 38.86 -8.32
N LEU A 79 26.34 38.59 -9.48
CA LEU A 79 26.19 37.31 -10.18
C LEU A 79 26.69 36.12 -9.35
N ILE A 80 27.81 36.29 -8.61
CA ILE A 80 28.32 35.26 -7.69
C ILE A 80 27.34 35.02 -6.54
N LYS A 81 26.74 36.08 -5.97
CA LYS A 81 25.74 35.94 -4.90
C LYS A 81 24.47 35.23 -5.39
N GLU A 82 23.97 35.60 -6.57
CA GLU A 82 22.82 34.92 -7.17
C GLU A 82 23.09 33.42 -7.37
N ARG A 83 24.31 33.06 -7.80
CA ARG A 83 24.74 31.66 -7.94
C ARG A 83 24.81 30.94 -6.60
N GLU A 84 25.29 31.59 -5.53
CA GLU A 84 25.29 31.00 -4.18
C GLU A 84 23.87 30.69 -3.70
N VAL A 85 22.92 31.61 -3.89
CA VAL A 85 21.50 31.39 -3.55
C VAL A 85 20.91 30.24 -4.36
N ALA A 86 21.22 30.15 -5.66
CA ALA A 86 20.77 29.05 -6.50
C ALA A 86 21.35 27.69 -6.06
N ILE A 87 22.61 27.65 -5.60
CA ILE A 87 23.23 26.44 -5.04
C ILE A 87 22.55 26.03 -3.73
N GLU A 88 22.27 26.99 -2.84
CA GLU A 88 21.58 26.71 -1.58
C GLU A 88 20.18 26.12 -1.80
N GLN A 89 19.43 26.66 -2.76
CA GLN A 89 18.13 26.09 -3.18
C GLN A 89 18.29 24.66 -3.73
N LEU A 90 19.29 24.43 -4.58
CA LEU A 90 19.57 23.09 -5.12
C LEU A 90 19.96 22.08 -4.04
N GLU A 91 20.66 22.50 -2.99
CA GLU A 91 20.96 21.63 -1.85
C GLU A 91 19.71 21.27 -1.05
N ALA A 92 18.78 22.21 -0.85
CA ALA A 92 17.49 21.94 -0.23
C ALA A 92 16.66 20.94 -1.06
N ASP A 93 16.59 21.12 -2.37
CA ASP A 93 15.88 20.21 -3.29
C ASP A 93 16.42 18.77 -3.20
N ILE A 94 17.75 18.60 -3.06
CA ILE A 94 18.38 17.28 -2.92
C ILE A 94 17.96 16.59 -1.61
N VAL A 95 17.79 17.37 -0.53
CA VAL A 95 17.33 16.86 0.77
C VAL A 95 15.87 16.42 0.68
N ASP A 96 15.03 17.20 0.01
CA ASP A 96 13.61 16.87 -0.20
C ASP A 96 13.43 15.59 -1.03
N VAL A 97 14.23 15.41 -2.09
CA VAL A 97 14.22 14.16 -2.89
C VAL A 97 14.63 12.94 -2.03
N ASN A 98 15.58 13.10 -1.11
CA ASN A 98 15.96 12.03 -0.18
C ASN A 98 14.82 11.67 0.78
N GLN A 99 14.08 12.68 1.25
CA GLN A 99 12.90 12.44 2.08
C GLN A 99 11.81 11.69 1.31
N ILE A 100 11.53 12.08 0.05
CA ILE A 100 10.62 11.35 -0.83
C ILE A 100 11.06 9.89 -0.99
N PHE A 101 12.37 9.62 -1.10
CA PHE A 101 12.91 8.26 -1.21
C PHE A 101 12.64 7.42 0.05
N LYS A 102 12.84 8.00 1.24
CA LYS A 102 12.55 7.33 2.52
C LYS A 102 11.06 7.05 2.69
N ASP A 103 10.22 8.03 2.37
CA ASP A 103 8.77 7.90 2.50
C ASP A 103 8.22 6.86 1.51
N LEU A 104 8.78 6.79 0.30
CA LEU A 104 8.47 5.76 -0.68
C LEU A 104 8.86 4.36 -0.16
N GLY A 105 10.04 4.23 0.44
CA GLY A 105 10.51 2.99 1.07
C GLY A 105 9.55 2.49 2.17
N THR A 106 9.12 3.40 3.05
CA THR A 106 8.17 3.10 4.13
C THR A 106 6.79 2.73 3.57
N MET A 107 6.28 3.44 2.55
CA MET A 107 4.98 3.16 1.94
C MET A 107 4.89 1.78 1.26
N ILE A 108 6.03 1.22 0.81
CA ILE A 108 6.11 -0.14 0.27
C ILE A 108 6.02 -1.17 1.38
N HIS A 109 6.76 -0.94 2.46
CA HIS A 109 6.82 -1.84 3.62
C HIS A 109 5.46 -1.94 4.31
N ASP A 110 4.80 -0.80 4.52
CA ASP A 110 3.52 -0.73 5.26
C ASP A 110 2.30 -1.25 4.45
N GLN A 111 2.40 -1.35 3.11
CA GLN A 111 1.35 -1.94 2.27
C GLN A 111 1.49 -3.47 2.08
N GLY A 112 2.39 -4.13 2.81
CA GLY A 112 2.46 -5.59 2.89
C GLY A 112 1.31 -6.21 3.69
N ASP A 113 0.96 -5.63 4.84
CA ASP A 113 0.06 -6.24 5.85
C ASP A 113 -1.45 -6.14 5.50
N ILE A 114 -1.85 -5.14 4.70
CA ILE A 114 -3.26 -4.94 4.33
C ILE A 114 -3.73 -5.99 3.30
N ILE A 115 -2.81 -6.53 2.49
CA ILE A 115 -3.15 -7.55 1.49
C ILE A 115 -3.40 -8.91 2.17
N ASP A 116 -2.59 -9.26 3.17
CA ASP A 116 -2.70 -10.53 3.89
C ASP A 116 -4.01 -10.61 4.70
N SER A 117 -4.47 -9.48 5.25
CA SER A 117 -5.73 -9.38 5.98
C SER A 117 -6.98 -9.47 5.08
N ILE A 118 -6.90 -9.02 3.83
CA ILE A 118 -7.98 -9.21 2.84
C ILE A 118 -8.05 -10.68 2.40
N GLU A 119 -6.91 -11.32 2.15
CA GLU A 119 -6.86 -12.74 1.80
C GLU A 119 -7.41 -13.61 2.94
N ALA A 120 -7.02 -13.32 4.19
CA ALA A 120 -7.53 -14.00 5.38
C ALA A 120 -9.03 -13.81 5.60
N ASN A 121 -9.57 -12.61 5.34
CA ASN A 121 -11.00 -12.34 5.47
C ASN A 121 -11.83 -13.05 4.39
N VAL A 122 -11.32 -13.13 3.16
CA VAL A 122 -11.99 -13.87 2.07
C VAL A 122 -11.95 -15.38 2.33
N GLU A 123 -10.81 -15.91 2.78
CA GLU A 123 -10.68 -17.32 3.16
C GLU A 123 -11.64 -17.68 4.31
N SER A 124 -11.69 -16.83 5.35
CA SER A 124 -12.60 -17.02 6.47
C SER A 124 -14.07 -16.97 6.02
N ALA A 125 -14.44 -16.00 5.18
CA ALA A 125 -15.80 -15.88 4.65
C ALA A 125 -16.22 -17.11 3.82
N GLU A 126 -15.33 -17.67 3.00
CA GLU A 126 -15.58 -18.90 2.25
C GLU A 126 -15.82 -20.09 3.18
N VAL A 127 -14.98 -20.25 4.21
CA VAL A 127 -15.14 -21.31 5.23
C VAL A 127 -16.48 -21.18 5.94
N TYR A 128 -16.88 -19.98 6.37
CA TYR A 128 -18.17 -19.76 7.03
C TYR A 128 -19.36 -20.05 6.11
N VAL A 129 -19.30 -19.66 4.83
CA VAL A 129 -20.36 -19.95 3.86
C VAL A 129 -20.44 -21.46 3.60
N GLN A 130 -19.32 -22.14 3.43
CA GLN A 130 -19.29 -23.58 3.19
C GLN A 130 -19.81 -24.37 4.41
N GLN A 131 -19.40 -23.99 5.62
CA GLN A 131 -19.94 -24.58 6.84
C GLN A 131 -21.44 -24.27 7.01
N GLY A 132 -21.86 -23.04 6.76
CA GLY A 132 -23.26 -22.63 6.81
C GLY A 132 -24.15 -23.42 5.85
N THR A 133 -23.71 -23.62 4.61
CA THR A 133 -24.45 -24.44 3.63
C THR A 133 -24.56 -25.91 4.06
N GLN A 134 -23.50 -26.49 4.65
CA GLN A 134 -23.57 -27.84 5.21
C GLN A 134 -24.55 -27.94 6.38
N GLN A 135 -24.55 -26.97 7.29
CA GLN A 135 -25.48 -26.94 8.42
C GLN A 135 -26.92 -26.79 7.95
N LEU A 136 -27.20 -25.92 6.98
CA LEU A 136 -28.52 -25.80 6.34
C LEU A 136 -28.97 -27.11 5.69
N SER A 137 -28.07 -27.80 4.98
CA SER A 137 -28.37 -29.11 4.39
C SER A 137 -28.71 -30.16 5.45
N LYS A 138 -27.95 -30.23 6.55
CA LYS A 138 -28.21 -31.13 7.67
C LYS A 138 -29.55 -30.79 8.35
N ALA A 139 -29.81 -29.51 8.61
CA ALA A 139 -31.06 -29.04 9.19
C ALA A 139 -32.28 -29.42 8.33
N ALA A 140 -32.19 -29.23 7.01
CA ALA A 140 -33.26 -29.63 6.08
C ALA A 140 -33.52 -31.16 6.14
N LYS A 141 -32.48 -31.98 6.16
CA LYS A 141 -32.60 -33.44 6.31
C LYS A 141 -33.27 -33.82 7.63
N HIS A 142 -32.85 -33.21 8.74
CA HIS A 142 -33.44 -33.44 10.05
C HIS A 142 -34.91 -33.02 10.11
N GLN A 143 -35.27 -31.87 9.52
CA GLN A 143 -36.65 -31.39 9.47
C GLN A 143 -37.58 -32.41 8.81
N VAL A 144 -37.20 -32.97 7.65
CA VAL A 144 -37.99 -33.98 6.95
C VAL A 144 -38.15 -35.26 7.78
N ALA A 145 -37.07 -35.73 8.43
CA ALA A 145 -37.11 -36.91 9.27
C ALA A 145 -37.98 -36.71 10.53
N SER A 146 -37.90 -35.53 11.16
CA SER A 146 -38.67 -35.20 12.36
C SER A 146 -40.18 -35.14 12.08
N ARG A 147 -40.61 -34.68 10.91
CA ARG A 147 -42.05 -34.70 10.54
C ARG A 147 -42.64 -36.12 10.56
N LYS A 148 -41.88 -37.10 10.05
CA LYS A 148 -42.29 -38.52 10.09
C LYS A 148 -42.40 -39.04 11.52
N LYS A 149 -41.40 -38.72 12.37
CA LYS A 149 -41.39 -39.12 13.78
C LYS A 149 -42.55 -38.49 14.57
N ILE A 150 -42.84 -37.21 14.34
CA ILE A 150 -43.98 -36.52 14.96
C ILE A 150 -45.30 -37.19 14.56
N CYS A 151 -45.49 -37.53 13.29
CA CYS A 151 -46.71 -38.21 12.84
C CYS A 151 -46.90 -39.58 13.52
N ILE A 152 -45.82 -40.38 13.63
CA ILE A 152 -45.85 -41.66 14.33
C ILE A 152 -46.17 -41.46 15.82
N LEU A 153 -45.53 -40.48 16.47
CA LEU A 153 -45.77 -40.16 17.88
C LEU A 153 -47.24 -39.78 18.12
N VAL A 154 -47.82 -38.93 17.27
CA VAL A 154 -49.24 -38.53 17.36
C VAL A 154 -50.18 -39.74 17.19
N LEU A 155 -49.91 -40.64 16.24
CA LEU A 155 -50.69 -41.86 16.07
C LEU A 155 -50.65 -42.77 17.30
N VAL A 156 -49.46 -42.98 17.88
CA VAL A 156 -49.29 -43.79 19.09
C VAL A 156 -50.08 -43.20 20.27
N LEU A 157 -49.98 -41.88 20.50
CA LEU A 157 -50.74 -41.20 21.55
C LEU A 157 -52.26 -41.31 21.35
N SER A 158 -52.73 -41.20 20.10
CA SER A 158 -54.14 -41.36 19.77
C SER A 158 -54.66 -42.76 20.11
N VAL A 159 -53.90 -43.81 19.80
CA VAL A 159 -54.27 -45.20 20.15
C VAL A 159 -54.30 -45.42 21.66
N ILE A 160 -53.33 -44.87 22.40
CA ILE A 160 -53.33 -44.99 23.86
C ILE A 160 -54.55 -44.28 24.46
N ALA A 161 -54.88 -43.08 23.96
CA ALA A 161 -56.04 -42.33 24.44
C ALA A 161 -57.37 -43.06 24.19
N THR A 162 -57.54 -43.72 23.04
CA THR A 162 -58.76 -44.50 22.75
C THR A 162 -58.87 -45.73 23.65
N ILE A 163 -57.78 -46.46 23.90
CA ILE A 163 -57.77 -47.61 24.81
C ILE A 163 -58.15 -47.17 26.24
N LEU A 164 -57.52 -46.10 26.74
CA LEU A 164 -57.84 -45.56 28.07
C LEU A 164 -59.30 -45.10 28.15
N GLY A 165 -59.82 -44.45 27.10
CA GLY A 165 -61.22 -44.05 27.03
C GLY A 165 -62.20 -45.23 27.09
N ILE A 166 -61.89 -46.34 26.41
CA ILE A 166 -62.70 -47.56 26.45
C ILE A 166 -62.68 -48.18 27.85
N ILE A 167 -61.50 -48.28 28.48
CA ILE A 167 -61.37 -48.84 29.84
C ILE A 167 -62.18 -48.01 30.83
N ILE A 168 -62.04 -46.68 30.79
CA ILE A 168 -62.79 -45.79 31.68
C ILE A 168 -64.30 -45.94 31.43
N TRP A 169 -64.74 -45.99 30.17
CA TRP A 169 -66.16 -46.17 29.84
C TRP A 169 -66.71 -47.52 30.31
N GLN A 170 -65.94 -48.60 30.21
CA GLN A 170 -66.33 -49.91 30.73
C GLN A 170 -66.42 -49.91 32.26
N THR A 171 -65.48 -49.26 32.94
CA THR A 171 -65.47 -49.14 34.41
C THR A 171 -66.58 -48.24 34.94
N THR A 172 -66.96 -47.17 34.25
CA THR A 172 -68.06 -46.30 34.68
C THR A 172 -69.43 -46.88 34.36
N LYS A 173 -69.52 -47.77 33.35
CA LYS A 173 -70.76 -48.45 32.95
C LYS A 173 -71.02 -49.74 33.75
N SER A 174 -69.97 -50.42 34.22
CA SER A 174 -70.07 -51.58 35.11
C SER A 174 -70.37 -51.14 36.55
#